data_AF-A0A847VIX4-F1
#
_entry.id   AF-A0A847VIX4-F1
#
_cell.length_a   1.000
_cell.length_b   1.000
_cell.length_c   1.000
_cell.angle_alpha   90.00
_cell.angle_beta   90.00
_cell.angle_gamma   90.00
#
_symmetry.space_group_name_H-M   'P 1'
#
loop_
_entity.id
_entity.type
_entity.pdbx_description
1 polymer ?
#
loop_
_entity_poly.entity_id
_entity_poly.type
_entity_poly.pdbx_seq_one_letter_code
_entity_poly.pdbx_strand_id
1 'polypeptide(L)'
;LTAIRTVRAISGAATLNTMGFCVGGTLLATALAVLAARDEHPAASVTLLTTLLDFADTGVLDVFVDEAAVRLREATIGAQAAGGPGLLRGEELATTFSFLRPNDLVWNYVVGNYLKGEAPPPFDLLYWNNDSTNLPGPMYCWYLRHTYLQNELAKPGALTVCGAQVDLGRIRAPFFVYASREDHIVPWTGAYRSVPLVRGGARRKANEVRFVLGASGHIAGVINPPAAGKRNYWVNAELPASAEEWLAGATSHPGSWWPEWTSWLRPLAGRMVAAPKAAGGRGFKVIEAAPGRYVKAKA
;
A
#
# COMPACT_ATOMS: atom_id res chain seq x y z
N LEU A 1 -9.55 -11.65 3.87
CA LEU A 1 -9.52 -12.94 3.12
C LEU A 1 -10.74 -13.14 2.19
N THR A 2 -11.95 -12.75 2.60
CA THR A 2 -13.19 -12.94 1.82
C THR A 2 -13.14 -12.41 0.39
N ALA A 3 -12.54 -11.23 0.16
CA ALA A 3 -12.41 -10.66 -1.18
C ALA A 3 -11.67 -11.59 -2.15
N ILE A 4 -10.52 -12.14 -1.75
CA ILE A 4 -9.73 -13.10 -2.55
C ILE A 4 -10.58 -14.34 -2.90
N ARG A 5 -11.27 -14.92 -1.91
CA ARG A 5 -12.13 -16.10 -2.10
C ARG A 5 -13.30 -15.81 -3.03
N THR A 6 -13.91 -14.64 -2.88
CA THR A 6 -15.05 -14.19 -3.70
C THR A 6 -14.64 -14.01 -5.16
N VAL A 7 -13.52 -13.32 -5.42
CA VAL A 7 -13.02 -13.12 -6.79
C VAL A 7 -12.67 -14.45 -7.44
N ARG A 8 -12.02 -15.39 -6.72
CA ARG A 8 -11.75 -16.74 -7.24
C ARG A 8 -13.02 -17.52 -7.56
N ALA A 9 -14.05 -17.42 -6.71
CA ALA A 9 -15.31 -18.10 -6.94
C ALA A 9 -16.07 -17.51 -8.15
N ILE A 10 -16.00 -16.19 -8.36
CA ILE A 10 -16.60 -15.52 -9.52
C ILE A 10 -15.84 -15.83 -10.81
N SER A 11 -14.51 -15.75 -10.79
CA SER A 11 -13.67 -15.91 -11.99
C SER A 11 -13.42 -17.37 -12.35
N GLY A 12 -13.57 -18.29 -11.40
CA GLY A 12 -13.12 -19.68 -11.53
C GLY A 12 -11.60 -19.84 -11.56
N ALA A 13 -10.83 -18.78 -11.36
CA ALA A 13 -9.37 -18.81 -11.44
C ALA A 13 -8.75 -19.45 -10.20
N ALA A 14 -7.78 -20.34 -10.42
CA ALA A 14 -7.01 -20.95 -9.34
C ALA A 14 -6.20 -19.90 -8.56
N THR A 15 -5.67 -18.90 -9.25
CA THR A 15 -4.86 -17.81 -8.69
C THR A 15 -5.28 -16.45 -9.25
N LEU A 16 -4.89 -15.37 -8.58
CA LEU A 16 -5.22 -13.99 -8.92
C LEU A 16 -3.95 -13.13 -8.90
N ASN A 17 -3.86 -12.17 -9.80
CA ASN A 17 -2.95 -11.05 -9.60
C ASN A 17 -3.53 -10.11 -8.55
N THR A 18 -2.72 -9.74 -7.56
CA THR A 18 -3.16 -8.93 -6.41
C THR A 18 -2.39 -7.62 -6.38
N MET A 19 -3.05 -6.54 -5.95
CA MET A 19 -2.44 -5.23 -5.78
C MET A 19 -2.87 -4.63 -4.45
N GLY A 20 -1.92 -4.06 -3.72
CA GLY A 20 -2.20 -3.23 -2.55
C GLY A 20 -1.49 -1.88 -2.66
N PHE A 21 -2.16 -0.83 -2.19
CA PHE A 21 -1.68 0.54 -2.20
C PHE A 21 -1.63 1.08 -0.78
N CYS A 22 -0.51 1.71 -0.39
CA CYS A 22 -0.31 2.22 0.97
C CYS A 22 -0.55 1.13 2.03
N VAL A 23 -1.31 1.42 3.10
CA VAL A 23 -1.73 0.45 4.12
C VAL A 23 -2.43 -0.78 3.53
N GLY A 24 -3.10 -0.63 2.37
CA GLY A 24 -3.72 -1.75 1.66
C GLY A 24 -2.69 -2.80 1.21
N GLY A 25 -1.45 -2.40 0.89
CA GLY A 25 -0.36 -3.32 0.61
C GLY A 25 0.12 -4.07 1.86
N THR A 26 0.22 -3.38 3.00
CA THR A 26 0.57 -4.00 4.28
C THR A 26 -0.48 -5.02 4.72
N LEU A 27 -1.77 -4.68 4.57
CA LEU A 27 -2.88 -5.59 4.81
C LEU A 27 -2.89 -6.77 3.83
N LEU A 28 -2.62 -6.54 2.54
CA LEU A 28 -2.54 -7.59 1.52
C LEU A 28 -1.41 -8.58 1.83
N ALA A 29 -0.20 -8.09 2.10
CA ALA A 29 0.96 -8.93 2.42
C ALA A 29 0.70 -9.76 3.69
N THR A 30 0.14 -9.13 4.74
CA THR A 30 -0.26 -9.84 5.97
C THR A 30 -1.30 -10.92 5.68
N ALA A 31 -2.33 -10.62 4.87
CA ALA A 31 -3.36 -11.57 4.48
C ALA A 31 -2.80 -12.76 3.68
N LEU A 32 -1.87 -12.51 2.75
CA LEU A 32 -1.20 -13.57 1.98
C LEU A 32 -0.26 -14.41 2.85
N ALA A 33 0.41 -13.82 3.83
CA ALA A 33 1.24 -14.56 4.79
C ALA A 33 0.38 -15.47 5.69
N VAL A 34 -0.78 -15.00 6.16
CA VAL A 34 -1.77 -15.83 6.89
C VAL A 34 -2.24 -17.01 6.04
N LEU A 35 -2.52 -16.78 4.75
CA LEU A 35 -2.91 -17.86 3.83
C LEU A 35 -1.76 -18.84 3.58
N ALA A 36 -0.54 -18.34 3.37
CA ALA A 36 0.64 -19.19 3.20
C ALA A 36 0.98 -20.01 4.46
N ALA A 37 0.65 -19.51 5.65
CA ALA A 37 0.75 -20.27 6.89
C ALA A 37 -0.22 -21.47 6.93
N ARG A 38 -1.35 -21.37 6.21
CA ARG A 38 -2.38 -22.40 6.02
C ARG A 38 -2.20 -23.21 4.74
N ASP A 39 -1.06 -23.08 4.06
CA ASP A 39 -0.74 -23.71 2.77
C ASP A 39 -1.72 -23.30 1.63
N GLU A 40 -2.38 -22.14 1.77
CA GLU A 40 -3.20 -21.53 0.73
C GLU A 40 -2.37 -20.50 -0.07
N HIS A 41 -2.24 -20.69 -1.39
CA HIS A 41 -1.44 -19.81 -2.27
C HIS A 41 -2.25 -19.21 -3.44
N PRO A 42 -3.19 -18.29 -3.18
CA PRO A 42 -4.07 -17.77 -4.23
C PRO A 42 -3.47 -16.66 -5.09
N ALA A 43 -2.27 -16.15 -4.79
CA ALA A 43 -1.66 -15.07 -5.54
C ALA A 43 -0.81 -15.62 -6.70
N ALA A 44 -1.13 -15.24 -7.93
CA ALA A 44 -0.28 -15.42 -9.11
C ALA A 44 0.84 -14.37 -9.14
N SER A 45 0.55 -13.17 -8.64
CA SER A 45 1.50 -12.06 -8.48
C SER A 45 1.04 -11.12 -7.36
N VAL A 46 1.98 -10.35 -6.83
CA VAL A 46 1.71 -9.31 -5.82
C VAL A 46 2.33 -7.99 -6.27
N THR A 47 1.51 -6.96 -6.41
CA THR A 47 1.94 -5.59 -6.65
C THR A 47 1.77 -4.76 -5.37
N LEU A 48 2.84 -4.13 -4.91
CA LEU A 48 2.87 -3.24 -3.74
C LEU A 48 3.18 -1.83 -4.23
N LEU A 49 2.24 -0.91 -4.06
CA LEU A 49 2.37 0.49 -4.49
C LEU A 49 2.51 1.38 -3.25
N THR A 50 3.66 2.04 -3.10
CA THR A 50 3.97 2.95 -1.98
C THR A 50 3.59 2.31 -0.63
N THR A 51 4.13 1.13 -0.35
CA THR A 51 3.79 0.31 0.81
C THR A 51 5.02 0.07 1.68
N LEU A 52 4.85 0.15 3.00
CA LEU A 52 5.83 -0.31 3.97
C LEU A 52 5.47 -1.73 4.44
N LEU A 53 6.46 -2.63 4.41
CA LEU A 53 6.46 -3.90 5.15
C LEU A 53 7.54 -3.93 6.24
N ASP A 54 8.62 -3.17 6.03
CA ASP A 54 9.59 -2.79 7.05
C ASP A 54 9.35 -1.33 7.44
N PHE A 55 9.08 -1.10 8.73
CA PHE A 55 8.78 0.20 9.31
C PHE A 55 9.96 0.74 10.14
N ALA A 56 11.20 0.31 9.89
CA ALA A 56 12.38 0.80 10.62
C ALA A 56 12.73 2.26 10.29
N ASP A 57 12.30 2.75 9.14
CA ASP A 57 12.49 4.12 8.67
C ASP A 57 11.19 4.59 8.01
N THR A 58 10.32 5.25 8.80
CA THR A 58 9.00 5.69 8.32
C THR A 58 8.96 7.18 8.00
N GLY A 59 10.12 7.84 8.02
CA GLY A 59 10.28 9.25 7.71
C GLY A 59 9.66 10.14 8.79
N VAL A 60 8.93 11.17 8.36
CA VAL A 60 8.39 12.20 9.27
C VAL A 60 7.38 11.62 10.27
N LEU A 61 6.82 10.43 10.02
CA LEU A 61 5.89 9.78 10.94
C LEU A 61 6.55 9.31 12.24
N ASP A 62 7.85 9.01 12.23
CA ASP A 62 8.57 8.50 13.41
C ASP A 62 8.52 9.49 14.59
N VAL A 63 8.44 10.80 14.33
CA VAL A 63 8.41 11.82 15.39
C VAL A 63 7.07 11.87 16.15
N PHE A 64 6.01 11.27 15.59
CA PHE A 64 4.67 11.30 16.17
C PHE A 64 4.30 10.00 16.89
N VAL A 65 5.17 8.98 16.83
CA VAL A 65 4.88 7.65 17.37
C VAL A 65 5.89 7.32 18.47
N ASP A 66 5.42 7.40 19.72
CA ASP A 66 6.16 6.91 20.88
C ASP A 66 5.30 5.96 21.73
N GLU A 67 5.94 5.25 22.66
CA GLU A 67 5.28 4.27 23.51
C GLU A 67 4.19 4.90 24.40
N ALA A 68 4.35 6.16 24.83
CA ALA A 68 3.37 6.83 25.67
C ALA A 68 2.11 7.18 24.87
N ALA A 69 2.28 7.73 23.67
CA ALA A 69 1.20 8.04 22.73
C ALA A 69 0.43 6.77 22.33
N VAL A 70 1.12 5.68 22.03
CA VAL A 70 0.48 4.40 21.68
C VAL A 70 -0.30 3.82 22.87
N ARG A 71 0.30 3.78 24.07
CA ARG A 71 -0.41 3.31 25.28
C ARG A 71 -1.65 4.12 25.59
N LEU A 72 -1.60 5.44 25.40
CA LEU A 72 -2.76 6.31 25.59
C LEU A 72 -3.90 5.93 24.62
N ARG A 73 -3.58 5.68 23.34
CA ARG A 73 -4.57 5.23 22.36
C ARG A 73 -5.13 3.85 22.70
N GLU A 74 -4.29 2.93 23.16
CA GLU A 74 -4.73 1.59 23.61
C GLU A 74 -5.70 1.65 24.78
N ALA A 75 -5.45 2.53 25.75
CA ALA A 75 -6.30 2.71 26.93
C ALA A 75 -7.63 3.43 26.62
N THR A 76 -7.69 4.23 25.55
CA THR A 76 -8.85 5.09 25.23
C THR A 76 -9.74 4.54 24.12
N ILE A 77 -9.17 3.99 23.05
CA ILE A 77 -9.92 3.48 21.89
C ILE A 77 -9.55 2.02 21.53
N GLY A 78 -8.53 1.45 22.17
CA GLY A 78 -8.06 0.08 21.91
C GLY A 78 -9.04 -1.00 22.38
N ALA A 79 -8.67 -2.26 22.14
CA ALA A 79 -9.51 -3.42 22.46
C ALA A 79 -9.84 -3.54 23.95
N GLN A 80 -8.93 -3.07 24.81
CA GLN A 80 -9.01 -3.15 26.28
C GLN A 80 -9.34 -1.79 26.93
N ALA A 81 -9.80 -0.81 26.15
CA ALA A 81 -10.19 0.48 26.69
C ALA A 81 -11.33 0.32 27.71
N ALA A 82 -11.33 1.15 28.77
CA ALA A 82 -12.27 1.02 29.89
C ALA A 82 -13.74 1.14 29.46
N GLY A 83 -14.03 1.92 28.41
CA GLY A 83 -15.36 2.06 27.81
C GLY A 83 -15.68 1.03 26.72
N GLY A 84 -14.82 0.05 26.50
CA GLY A 84 -14.85 -0.84 25.34
C GLY A 84 -14.19 -0.24 24.08
N PRO A 85 -14.10 -1.01 22.99
CA PRO A 85 -13.46 -0.58 21.75
C PRO A 85 -14.05 0.71 21.17
N GLY A 86 -13.19 1.69 20.90
CA GLY A 86 -13.57 2.98 20.34
C GLY A 86 -13.37 3.09 18.82
N LEU A 87 -13.51 4.31 18.30
CA LEU A 87 -13.19 4.69 16.92
C LEU A 87 -12.13 5.79 16.95
N LEU A 88 -11.15 5.70 16.05
CA LEU A 88 -10.36 6.85 15.65
C LEU A 88 -11.19 7.66 14.65
N ARG A 89 -11.39 8.95 14.94
CA ARG A 89 -12.15 9.84 14.04
C ARG A 89 -11.32 10.25 12.84
N GLY A 90 -11.96 10.35 11.68
CA GLY A 90 -11.32 10.73 10.42
C GLY A 90 -10.61 12.08 10.50
N GLU A 91 -11.16 13.03 11.27
CA GLU A 91 -10.54 14.35 11.53
C GLU A 91 -9.16 14.25 12.17
N GLU A 92 -8.96 13.29 13.07
CA GLU A 92 -7.67 13.06 13.74
C GLU A 92 -6.63 12.54 12.73
N LEU A 93 -7.04 11.61 11.88
CA LEU A 93 -6.21 11.04 10.83
C LEU A 93 -5.86 12.11 9.77
N ALA A 94 -6.85 12.90 9.36
CA ALA A 94 -6.70 13.99 8.41
C ALA A 94 -5.68 15.04 8.89
N THR A 95 -5.70 15.34 10.19
CA THR A 95 -4.76 16.26 10.81
C THR A 95 -3.33 15.72 10.69
N THR A 96 -3.08 14.47 11.09
CA THR A 96 -1.74 13.85 10.97
C THR A 96 -1.24 13.82 9.52
N PHE A 97 -2.06 13.41 8.55
CA PHE A 97 -1.64 13.38 7.14
C PHE A 97 -1.45 14.77 6.52
N SER A 98 -2.20 15.78 6.97
CA SER A 98 -2.01 17.16 6.53
C SER A 98 -0.69 17.75 7.03
N PHE A 99 -0.25 17.39 8.25
CA PHE A 99 1.07 17.77 8.78
C PHE A 99 2.24 17.12 8.00
N LEU A 100 2.02 15.95 7.39
CA LEU A 100 3.04 15.22 6.60
C LEU A 100 3.18 15.73 5.16
N ARG A 101 2.36 16.69 4.73
CA ARG A 101 2.40 17.26 3.37
C ARG A 101 2.52 18.79 3.32
N PRO A 102 3.47 19.44 4.03
CA PRO A 102 3.61 20.89 3.94
C PRO A 102 3.94 21.35 2.51
N ASN A 103 4.80 20.64 1.78
CA ASN A 103 5.25 21.11 0.46
C ASN A 103 4.32 20.74 -0.70
N ASP A 104 3.73 19.53 -0.67
CA ASP A 104 2.89 19.02 -1.76
C ASP A 104 1.47 19.60 -1.77
N LEU A 105 0.93 19.95 -0.61
CA LEU A 105 -0.44 20.49 -0.47
C LEU A 105 -0.47 21.97 -0.08
N VAL A 106 0.53 22.48 0.67
CA VAL A 106 0.53 23.85 1.19
C VAL A 106 1.51 24.77 0.45
N TRP A 107 2.76 24.38 0.21
CA TRP A 107 3.78 25.33 -0.30
C TRP A 107 3.63 25.69 -1.78
N ASN A 108 3.39 24.71 -2.67
CA ASN A 108 3.06 25.02 -4.08
C ASN A 108 1.78 25.86 -4.21
N TYR A 109 0.82 25.64 -3.29
CA TYR A 109 -0.43 26.37 -3.18
C TYR A 109 -0.24 27.81 -2.65
N VAL A 110 0.63 28.02 -1.66
CA VAL A 110 0.97 29.34 -1.12
C VAL A 110 1.73 30.18 -2.15
N VAL A 111 2.66 29.58 -2.90
CA VAL A 111 3.42 30.32 -3.92
C VAL A 111 2.54 30.73 -5.12
N GLY A 112 1.56 29.91 -5.51
CA GLY A 112 0.60 30.26 -6.57
C GLY A 112 -0.50 31.22 -6.09
N ASN A 113 -1.20 30.87 -5.02
CA ASN A 113 -2.44 31.56 -4.66
C ASN A 113 -2.21 32.77 -3.74
N TYR A 114 -1.33 32.63 -2.74
CA TYR A 114 -1.06 33.71 -1.78
C TYR A 114 -0.14 34.78 -2.37
N LEU A 115 0.86 34.39 -3.19
CA LEU A 115 1.77 35.35 -3.81
C LEU A 115 1.32 35.88 -5.19
N LYS A 116 0.53 35.12 -5.98
CA LYS A 116 0.13 35.53 -7.34
C LYS A 116 -1.37 35.78 -7.53
N GLY A 117 -2.21 35.49 -6.54
CA GLY A 117 -3.65 35.74 -6.60
C GLY A 117 -4.41 34.86 -7.60
N GLU A 118 -3.83 33.74 -8.02
CA GLU A 118 -4.46 32.79 -8.95
C GLU A 118 -5.47 31.91 -8.20
N ALA A 119 -6.64 31.64 -8.79
CA ALA A 119 -7.61 30.72 -8.21
C ALA A 119 -7.10 29.27 -8.38
N PRO A 120 -7.09 28.44 -7.32
CA PRO A 120 -6.64 27.07 -7.46
C PRO A 120 -7.60 26.31 -8.40
N PRO A 121 -7.07 25.57 -9.41
CA PRO A 121 -7.91 24.70 -10.20
C PRO A 121 -8.57 23.65 -9.29
N PRO A 122 -9.79 23.19 -9.61
CA PRO A 122 -10.46 22.14 -8.84
C PRO A 122 -9.57 20.91 -8.78
N PHE A 123 -8.99 20.68 -7.60
CA PHE A 123 -7.96 19.67 -7.37
C PHE A 123 -8.64 18.39 -6.87
N ASP A 124 -8.84 17.45 -7.78
CA ASP A 124 -9.31 16.09 -7.49
C ASP A 124 -8.57 15.44 -6.32
N LEU A 125 -7.26 15.66 -6.21
CA LEU A 125 -6.44 15.16 -5.11
C LEU A 125 -6.79 15.78 -3.76
N LEU A 126 -7.14 17.08 -3.71
CA LEU A 126 -7.58 17.73 -2.47
C LEU A 126 -8.95 17.22 -2.05
N TYR A 127 -9.85 17.00 -3.01
CA TYR A 127 -11.17 16.41 -2.72
C TYR A 127 -11.00 15.02 -2.09
N TRP A 128 -10.20 14.14 -2.72
CA TRP A 128 -9.91 12.82 -2.17
C TRP A 128 -9.24 12.88 -0.79
N ASN A 129 -8.30 13.81 -0.59
CA ASN A 129 -7.58 13.94 0.68
C ASN A 129 -8.49 14.41 1.84
N ASN A 130 -9.48 15.24 1.54
CA ASN A 130 -10.41 15.77 2.55
C ASN A 130 -11.57 14.81 2.86
N ASP A 131 -11.82 13.81 2.01
CA ASP A 131 -12.85 12.78 2.22
C ASP A 131 -12.32 11.66 3.15
N SER A 132 -12.29 11.98 4.45
CA SER A 132 -11.67 11.15 5.49
C SER A 132 -12.50 9.92 5.86
N THR A 133 -11.87 8.93 6.50
CA THR A 133 -12.53 7.71 6.99
C THR A 133 -12.20 7.45 8.46
N ASN A 134 -13.20 7.01 9.23
CA ASN A 134 -12.98 6.52 10.60
C ASN A 134 -12.31 5.14 10.59
N LEU A 135 -11.49 4.85 11.61
CA LEU A 135 -10.88 3.53 11.81
C LEU A 135 -11.35 2.90 13.13
N PRO A 136 -11.62 1.58 13.17
CA PRO A 136 -11.78 0.87 14.43
C PRO A 136 -10.55 1.06 15.32
N GLY A 137 -10.75 1.56 16.54
CA GLY A 137 -9.66 1.86 17.47
C GLY A 137 -8.72 0.69 17.73
N PRO A 138 -9.21 -0.57 17.93
CA PRO A 138 -8.33 -1.73 18.06
C PRO A 138 -7.43 -1.97 16.84
N MET A 139 -7.95 -1.78 15.62
CA MET A 139 -7.17 -1.97 14.39
C MET A 139 -6.10 -0.90 14.26
N TYR A 140 -6.45 0.36 14.55
CA TYR A 140 -5.51 1.47 14.54
C TYR A 140 -4.39 1.30 15.56
N CYS A 141 -4.72 1.00 16.83
CA CYS A 141 -3.74 0.78 17.88
C CYS A 141 -2.82 -0.40 17.55
N TRP A 142 -3.38 -1.50 17.04
CA TRP A 142 -2.61 -2.66 16.59
C TRP A 142 -1.63 -2.27 15.48
N TYR A 143 -2.09 -1.50 14.48
CA TYR A 143 -1.25 -1.06 13.38
C TYR A 143 -0.09 -0.19 13.88
N LEU A 144 -0.36 0.84 14.69
CA LEU A 144 0.69 1.68 15.26
C LEU A 144 1.70 0.91 16.09
N ARG A 145 1.24 0.06 17.03
CA ARG A 145 2.14 -0.69 17.92
C ARG A 145 3.03 -1.65 17.13
N HIS A 146 2.42 -2.49 16.30
CA HIS A 146 3.12 -3.62 15.72
C HIS A 146 3.86 -3.29 14.41
N THR A 147 3.55 -2.16 13.76
CA THR A 147 4.30 -1.68 12.60
C THR A 147 5.19 -0.50 12.98
N TYR A 148 4.64 0.70 13.16
CA TYR A 148 5.43 1.92 13.35
C TYR A 148 6.32 1.88 14.59
N LEU A 149 5.81 1.39 15.73
CA LEU A 149 6.56 1.43 16.99
C LEU A 149 7.53 0.24 17.15
N GLN A 150 7.06 -0.99 16.91
CA GLN A 150 7.84 -2.20 17.22
C GLN A 150 8.40 -2.92 16.00
N ASN A 151 7.96 -2.53 14.78
CA ASN A 151 8.36 -3.09 13.50
C ASN A 151 8.38 -4.64 13.49
N GLU A 152 7.32 -5.24 14.02
CA GLU A 152 7.23 -6.68 14.21
C GLU A 152 6.76 -7.40 12.95
N LEU A 153 6.08 -6.70 12.04
CA LEU A 153 5.66 -7.28 10.76
C LEU A 153 6.85 -7.74 9.90
N ALA A 154 7.98 -7.05 9.99
CA ALA A 154 9.22 -7.41 9.31
C ALA A 154 9.92 -8.63 9.91
N LYS A 155 9.54 -9.05 11.13
CA LYS A 155 10.20 -10.11 11.89
C LYS A 155 9.41 -11.43 11.73
N PRO A 156 9.95 -12.45 11.03
CA PRO A 156 9.24 -13.70 10.79
C PRO A 156 8.76 -14.36 12.10
N GLY A 157 7.45 -14.61 12.20
CA GLY A 157 6.82 -15.29 13.32
C GLY A 157 6.56 -14.41 14.55
N ALA A 158 6.93 -13.13 14.55
CA ALA A 158 6.71 -12.23 15.69
C ALA A 158 5.23 -11.92 15.92
N LEU A 159 4.45 -11.82 14.83
CA LEU A 159 3.01 -11.52 14.90
C LEU A 159 2.16 -12.77 14.66
N THR A 160 1.09 -12.91 15.45
CA THR A 160 0.01 -13.87 15.20
C THR A 160 -1.23 -13.14 14.71
N VAL A 161 -1.65 -13.39 13.48
CA VAL A 161 -2.83 -12.78 12.86
C VAL A 161 -3.78 -13.87 12.38
N CYS A 162 -5.05 -13.79 12.76
CA CYS A 162 -6.06 -14.82 12.48
C CYS A 162 -5.61 -16.24 12.87
N GLY A 163 -4.93 -16.38 14.01
CA GLY A 163 -4.42 -17.66 14.53
C GLY A 163 -3.21 -18.23 13.77
N ALA A 164 -2.59 -17.46 12.87
CA ALA A 164 -1.42 -17.88 12.12
C ALA A 164 -0.22 -16.96 12.38
N GLN A 165 0.95 -17.55 12.55
CA GLN A 165 2.22 -16.80 12.61
C GLN A 165 2.53 -16.19 11.25
N VAL A 166 2.77 -14.88 11.23
CA VAL A 166 3.04 -14.12 10.01
C VAL A 166 4.53 -14.22 9.66
N ASP A 167 4.81 -14.75 8.47
CA ASP A 167 6.15 -14.75 7.84
C ASP A 167 5.95 -14.34 6.38
N LEU A 168 6.35 -13.11 6.05
CA LEU A 168 6.24 -12.54 4.69
C LEU A 168 7.03 -13.36 3.66
N GLY A 169 8.13 -14.00 4.09
CA GLY A 169 8.94 -14.88 3.26
C GLY A 169 8.29 -16.23 2.94
N ARG A 170 7.06 -16.50 3.42
CA ARG A 170 6.26 -17.67 3.02
C ARG A 170 5.35 -17.40 1.82
N ILE A 171 5.15 -16.15 1.43
CA ILE A 171 4.35 -15.81 0.26
C ILE A 171 5.08 -16.34 -0.99
N ARG A 172 4.38 -17.10 -1.84
CA ARG A 172 4.94 -17.72 -3.05
C ARG A 172 4.32 -17.06 -4.27
N ALA A 173 4.91 -15.95 -4.72
CA ALA A 173 4.48 -15.21 -5.90
C ALA A 173 5.60 -14.25 -6.32
N PRO A 174 5.73 -13.91 -7.61
CA PRO A 174 6.55 -12.79 -8.04
C PRO A 174 5.97 -11.46 -7.52
N PHE A 175 6.86 -10.53 -7.15
CA PHE A 175 6.51 -9.22 -6.60
C PHE A 175 6.89 -8.09 -7.55
N PHE A 176 6.00 -7.11 -7.68
CA PHE A 176 6.29 -5.80 -8.25
C PHE A 176 6.15 -4.76 -7.14
N VAL A 177 7.25 -4.10 -6.79
CA VAL A 177 7.31 -3.11 -5.73
C VAL A 177 7.55 -1.75 -6.36
N TYR A 178 6.64 -0.82 -6.11
CA TYR A 178 6.72 0.56 -6.58
C TYR A 178 6.85 1.52 -5.41
N ALA A 179 7.72 2.52 -5.55
CA ALA A 179 7.78 3.67 -4.67
C ALA A 179 7.92 4.96 -5.49
N SER A 180 7.60 6.12 -4.89
CA SER A 180 7.84 7.42 -5.52
C SER A 180 9.03 8.11 -4.85
N ARG A 181 9.95 8.68 -5.63
CA ARG A 181 11.25 9.19 -5.16
C ARG A 181 11.14 10.33 -4.16
N GLU A 182 10.18 11.23 -4.33
CA GLU A 182 9.94 12.37 -3.45
C GLU A 182 8.76 12.12 -2.47
N ASP A 183 8.45 10.85 -2.18
CA ASP A 183 7.43 10.48 -1.22
C ASP A 183 7.92 10.65 0.23
N HIS A 184 7.26 11.55 0.97
CA HIS A 184 7.56 11.81 2.38
C HIS A 184 6.67 11.03 3.35
N ILE A 185 5.63 10.34 2.85
CA ILE A 185 4.73 9.51 3.65
C ILE A 185 5.25 8.08 3.71
N VAL A 186 5.67 7.55 2.55
CA VAL A 186 6.34 6.26 2.42
C VAL A 186 7.67 6.52 1.73
N PRO A 187 8.73 6.82 2.51
CA PRO A 187 10.06 7.00 1.94
C PRO A 187 10.42 5.83 1.04
N TRP A 188 10.93 6.11 -0.16
CA TRP A 188 11.18 5.06 -1.15
C TRP A 188 12.26 4.06 -0.69
N THR A 189 13.18 4.50 0.16
CA THR A 189 14.16 3.65 0.87
C THR A 189 13.44 2.69 1.82
N GLY A 190 12.48 3.17 2.61
CA GLY A 190 11.61 2.34 3.46
C GLY A 190 10.80 1.31 2.65
N ALA A 191 10.24 1.71 1.51
CA ALA A 191 9.59 0.77 0.59
C ALA A 191 10.59 -0.28 0.04
N TYR A 192 11.80 0.14 -0.34
CA TYR A 192 12.86 -0.74 -0.84
C TYR A 192 13.29 -1.79 0.19
N ARG A 193 13.29 -1.46 1.49
CA ARG A 193 13.54 -2.42 2.59
C ARG A 193 12.54 -3.59 2.64
N SER A 194 11.39 -3.46 1.97
CA SER A 194 10.44 -4.57 1.83
C SER A 194 10.93 -5.68 0.89
N VAL A 195 11.83 -5.38 -0.05
CA VAL A 195 12.38 -6.33 -1.04
C VAL A 195 12.96 -7.59 -0.40
N PRO A 196 13.91 -7.53 0.55
CA PRO A 196 14.46 -8.73 1.18
C PRO A 196 13.41 -9.54 1.95
N LEU A 197 12.38 -8.90 2.51
CA LEU A 197 11.33 -9.59 3.28
C LEU A 197 10.46 -10.50 2.39
N VAL A 198 10.20 -10.07 1.14
CA VAL A 198 9.32 -10.78 0.20
C VAL A 198 10.08 -11.64 -0.81
N ARG A 199 11.38 -11.42 -0.99
CA ARG A 199 12.24 -12.27 -1.84
C ARG A 199 12.35 -13.70 -1.29
N GLY A 200 12.07 -13.90 0.01
CA GLY A 200 12.11 -15.21 0.67
C GLY A 200 13.47 -15.48 1.32
N GLY A 201 13.49 -16.28 2.39
CA GLY A 201 14.72 -16.60 3.14
C GLY A 201 15.61 -17.64 2.46
N ALA A 202 16.88 -17.73 2.91
CA ALA A 202 17.92 -18.61 2.35
C ALA A 202 17.56 -20.10 2.20
N ARG A 203 16.50 -20.57 2.87
CA ARG A 203 16.01 -21.96 2.86
C ARG A 203 14.85 -22.21 1.87
N ARG A 204 14.45 -21.22 1.07
CA ARG A 204 13.31 -21.31 0.14
C ARG A 204 13.68 -20.78 -1.24
N LYS A 205 12.98 -21.25 -2.28
CA LYS A 205 13.10 -20.68 -3.62
C LYS A 205 12.75 -19.20 -3.56
N ALA A 206 13.68 -18.35 -3.98
CA ALA A 206 13.48 -16.92 -3.97
C ALA A 206 12.34 -16.53 -4.93
N ASN A 207 11.50 -15.60 -4.49
CA ASN A 207 10.56 -14.93 -5.38
C ASN A 207 11.32 -14.00 -6.32
N GLU A 208 10.84 -13.88 -7.56
CA GLU A 208 11.23 -12.77 -8.42
C GLU A 208 10.68 -11.47 -7.83
N VAL A 209 11.51 -10.44 -7.74
CA VAL A 209 11.10 -9.11 -7.29
C VAL A 209 11.55 -8.10 -8.33
N ARG A 210 10.63 -7.24 -8.78
CA ARG A 210 10.94 -6.06 -9.59
C ARG A 210 10.67 -4.82 -8.76
N PHE A 211 11.68 -4.00 -8.55
CA PHE A 211 11.53 -2.69 -7.91
C PHE A 211 11.51 -1.59 -8.99
N VAL A 212 10.57 -0.67 -8.88
CA VAL A 212 10.43 0.48 -9.78
C VAL A 212 10.27 1.75 -8.95
N LEU A 213 11.04 2.78 -9.29
CA LEU A 213 10.98 4.08 -8.63
C LEU A 213 10.35 5.10 -9.57
N GLY A 214 9.18 5.64 -9.25
CA GLY A 214 8.60 6.75 -10.01
C GLY A 214 9.11 8.10 -9.52
N ALA A 215 9.15 9.09 -10.39
CA ALA A 215 9.37 10.47 -9.96
C ALA A 215 8.10 11.08 -9.32
N SER A 216 8.28 12.18 -8.59
CA SER A 216 7.32 12.93 -7.78
C SER A 216 6.93 12.30 -6.42
N GLY A 217 6.00 12.96 -5.72
CA GLY A 217 5.57 12.60 -4.37
C GLY A 217 4.50 11.50 -4.35
N HIS A 218 3.99 11.21 -3.15
CA HIS A 218 3.13 10.06 -2.84
C HIS A 218 2.03 9.78 -3.88
N ILE A 219 1.17 10.76 -4.15
CA ILE A 219 0.05 10.60 -5.09
C ILE A 219 0.46 10.96 -6.53
N ALA A 220 1.21 12.05 -6.71
CA ALA A 220 1.56 12.56 -8.04
C ALA A 220 2.56 11.66 -8.80
N GLY A 221 3.28 10.78 -8.10
CA GLY A 221 4.13 9.76 -8.70
C GLY A 221 3.35 8.49 -9.03
N VAL A 222 2.60 7.93 -8.07
CA VAL A 222 1.85 6.69 -8.27
C VAL A 222 0.71 6.87 -9.28
N ILE A 223 -0.01 7.99 -9.22
CA ILE A 223 -1.07 8.35 -10.17
C ILE A 223 -0.47 9.22 -11.28
N ASN A 224 0.28 8.59 -12.18
CA ASN A 224 0.86 9.24 -13.35
C ASN A 224 0.35 8.57 -14.63
N PRO A 225 -0.78 9.01 -15.21
CA PRO A 225 -1.34 8.39 -16.41
C PRO A 225 -0.39 8.52 -17.63
N PRO A 226 -0.19 7.45 -18.42
CA PRO A 226 0.75 7.46 -19.54
C PRO A 226 0.38 8.48 -20.63
N ALA A 227 -0.92 8.73 -20.84
CA ALA A 227 -1.42 9.70 -21.81
C ALA A 227 -0.94 11.14 -21.55
N ALA A 228 -0.55 11.47 -20.31
CA ALA A 228 -0.08 12.80 -19.95
C ALA A 228 1.39 13.05 -20.38
N GLY A 229 2.17 12.01 -20.66
CA GLY A 229 3.58 12.13 -21.08
C GLY A 229 4.49 12.83 -20.07
N LYS A 230 4.11 12.86 -18.78
CA LYS A 230 4.85 13.58 -17.73
C LYS A 230 5.82 12.66 -16.98
N ARG A 231 6.86 13.28 -16.42
CA ARG A 231 7.83 12.70 -15.48
C ARG A 231 8.69 11.59 -16.11
N ASN A 232 9.26 10.76 -15.25
CA ASN A 232 10.08 9.61 -15.57
C ASN A 232 9.97 8.58 -14.42
N TYR A 233 10.55 7.41 -14.64
CA TYR A 233 10.73 6.37 -13.62
C TYR A 233 12.10 5.71 -13.78
N TRP A 234 12.57 4.99 -12.77
CA TRP A 234 13.82 4.26 -12.79
C TRP A 234 13.59 2.76 -12.61
N VAL A 235 14.39 1.97 -13.31
CA VAL A 235 14.46 0.51 -13.15
C VAL A 235 15.91 0.05 -13.04
N ASN A 236 16.11 -1.01 -12.26
CA ASN A 236 17.38 -1.73 -12.17
C ASN A 236 17.04 -3.21 -11.94
N ALA A 237 17.66 -4.10 -12.72
CA ALA A 237 17.47 -5.54 -12.59
C ALA A 237 18.14 -6.10 -11.33
N GLU A 238 19.22 -5.46 -10.89
CA GLU A 238 19.91 -5.81 -9.66
C GLU A 238 19.16 -5.28 -8.43
N LEU A 239 19.28 -6.01 -7.33
CA LEU A 239 18.68 -5.65 -6.04
C LEU A 239 19.76 -5.71 -4.95
N PRO A 240 20.71 -4.76 -4.92
CA PRO A 240 21.72 -4.67 -3.88
C PRO A 240 21.07 -4.37 -2.52
N ALA A 241 21.84 -4.51 -1.44
CA ALA A 241 21.34 -4.30 -0.08
C ALA A 241 20.97 -2.83 0.19
N SER A 242 21.74 -1.88 -0.36
CA SER A 242 21.47 -0.44 -0.23
C SER A 242 20.51 0.03 -1.33
N ALA A 243 19.55 0.87 -0.92
CA ALA A 243 18.63 1.53 -1.84
C ALA A 243 19.38 2.55 -2.72
N GLU A 244 20.37 3.23 -2.16
CA GLU A 244 21.23 4.19 -2.84
C GLU A 244 22.09 3.52 -3.91
N GLU A 245 22.66 2.34 -3.62
CA GLU A 245 23.34 1.52 -4.62
C GLU A 245 22.39 1.07 -5.74
N TRP A 246 21.15 0.69 -5.39
CA TRP A 246 20.14 0.35 -6.38
C TRP A 246 19.87 1.52 -7.33
N LEU A 247 19.70 2.73 -6.78
CA LEU A 247 19.44 3.94 -7.56
C LEU A 247 20.66 4.35 -8.41
N ALA A 248 21.87 4.22 -7.88
CA ALA A 248 23.11 4.52 -8.61
C ALA A 248 23.28 3.64 -9.86
N GLY A 249 22.82 2.39 -9.81
CA GLY A 249 22.79 1.48 -10.95
C GLY A 249 21.53 1.55 -11.82
N ALA A 250 20.55 2.40 -11.47
CA ALA A 250 19.25 2.41 -12.15
C ALA A 250 19.25 3.26 -13.42
N THR A 251 18.52 2.79 -14.43
CA THR A 251 18.29 3.52 -15.67
C THR A 251 16.99 4.32 -15.58
N SER A 252 17.04 5.60 -15.95
CA SER A 252 15.86 6.46 -16.04
C SER A 252 15.13 6.28 -17.38
N HIS A 253 13.82 6.14 -17.33
CA HIS A 253 12.92 6.01 -18.48
C HIS A 253 11.90 7.15 -18.46
N PRO A 254 11.70 7.87 -19.59
CA PRO A 254 10.74 8.96 -19.64
C PRO A 254 9.29 8.46 -19.53
N GLY A 255 8.42 9.28 -18.95
CA GLY A 255 6.98 9.04 -18.87
C GLY A 255 6.52 8.27 -17.63
N SER A 256 5.35 7.65 -17.75
CA SER A 256 4.70 6.86 -16.69
C SER A 256 5.36 5.49 -16.51
N TRP A 257 5.36 4.99 -15.27
CA TRP A 257 5.75 3.64 -14.93
C TRP A 257 4.65 2.59 -15.18
N TRP A 258 3.41 2.98 -15.45
CA TRP A 258 2.30 2.04 -15.67
C TRP A 258 2.54 1.06 -16.84
N PRO A 259 3.16 1.46 -17.98
CA PRO A 259 3.56 0.54 -19.03
C PRO A 259 4.56 -0.53 -18.56
N GLU A 260 5.52 -0.17 -17.69
CA GLU A 260 6.48 -1.11 -17.09
C GLU A 260 5.74 -2.16 -16.25
N TRP A 261 4.83 -1.71 -15.38
CA TRP A 261 4.02 -2.60 -14.55
C TRP A 261 3.10 -3.51 -15.37
N THR A 262 2.37 -2.97 -16.34
CA THR A 262 1.46 -3.77 -17.16
C THR A 262 2.19 -4.75 -18.08
N SER A 263 3.40 -4.42 -18.53
CA SER A 263 4.30 -5.33 -19.25
C SER A 263 4.74 -6.50 -18.37
N TRP A 264 5.16 -6.23 -17.13
CA TRP A 264 5.48 -7.26 -16.14
C TRP A 264 4.27 -8.15 -15.79
N LEU A 265 3.08 -7.55 -15.68
CA LEU A 265 1.86 -8.27 -15.29
C LEU A 265 1.31 -9.19 -16.38
N ARG A 266 1.48 -8.81 -17.66
CA ARG A 266 0.93 -9.52 -18.82
C ARG A 266 1.25 -11.02 -18.85
N PRO A 267 2.52 -11.48 -18.72
CA PRO A 267 2.82 -12.92 -18.71
C PRO A 267 2.24 -13.66 -17.49
N LEU A 268 1.90 -12.95 -16.41
CA LEU A 268 1.35 -13.51 -15.17
C LEU A 268 -0.19 -13.57 -15.18
N ALA A 269 -0.85 -12.97 -16.18
CA ALA A 269 -2.31 -12.91 -16.28
C ALA A 269 -2.96 -14.13 -16.98
N GLY A 270 -2.15 -15.07 -17.49
CA GLY A 270 -2.62 -16.21 -18.25
C GLY A 270 -3.07 -15.86 -19.67
N ARG A 271 -3.77 -16.78 -20.32
CA ARG A 271 -4.27 -16.58 -21.70
C ARG A 271 -5.44 -15.59 -21.73
N MET A 272 -5.55 -14.86 -22.83
CA MET A 272 -6.73 -14.06 -23.11
C MET A 272 -7.97 -14.94 -23.24
N VAL A 273 -9.09 -14.47 -22.69
CA VAL A 273 -10.41 -15.10 -22.80
C VAL A 273 -11.42 -14.05 -23.24
N ALA A 274 -12.55 -14.50 -23.79
CA ALA A 274 -13.66 -13.58 -24.08
C ALA A 274 -14.13 -12.91 -22.79
N ALA A 275 -14.38 -11.60 -22.84
CA ALA A 275 -14.87 -10.85 -21.69
C ALA A 275 -16.23 -11.43 -21.22
N PRO A 276 -16.43 -11.61 -19.89
CA PRO A 276 -17.74 -12.02 -19.37
C PRO A 276 -18.83 -11.04 -19.79
N LYS A 277 -19.99 -11.57 -20.23
CA LYS A 277 -21.11 -10.75 -20.72
C LYS A 277 -21.85 -9.99 -19.61
N ALA A 278 -21.66 -10.38 -18.36
CA ALA A 278 -22.31 -9.78 -17.20
C ALA A 278 -21.36 -9.79 -15.99
N ALA A 279 -21.55 -8.84 -15.08
CA ALA A 279 -20.86 -8.81 -13.79
C ALA A 279 -21.44 -9.84 -12.81
N GLY A 280 -20.60 -10.28 -11.87
CA GLY A 280 -20.97 -11.30 -10.88
C GLY A 280 -20.74 -12.71 -11.39
N GLY A 281 -21.42 -13.68 -10.78
CA GLY A 281 -21.26 -15.10 -11.07
C GLY A 281 -22.33 -15.95 -10.39
N ARG A 282 -22.27 -17.28 -10.53
CA ARG A 282 -23.21 -18.18 -9.84
C ARG A 282 -23.08 -17.98 -8.33
N GLY A 283 -24.18 -17.62 -7.67
CA GLY A 283 -24.20 -17.30 -6.23
C GLY A 283 -23.78 -15.86 -5.88
N PHE A 284 -23.39 -15.04 -6.86
CA PHE A 284 -22.96 -13.64 -6.66
C PHE A 284 -23.78 -12.72 -7.56
N LYS A 285 -24.93 -12.25 -7.06
CA LYS A 285 -25.78 -11.29 -7.75
C LYS A 285 -25.20 -9.87 -7.64
N VAL A 286 -25.39 -9.06 -8.68
CA VAL A 286 -25.11 -7.62 -8.64
C VAL A 286 -26.00 -6.98 -7.56
N ILE A 287 -25.39 -6.20 -6.67
CA ILE A 287 -26.09 -5.58 -5.53
C ILE A 287 -26.52 -4.16 -5.88
N GLU A 288 -25.59 -3.35 -6.36
CA GLU A 288 -25.80 -1.95 -6.77
C GLU A 288 -24.77 -1.56 -7.83
N ALA A 289 -25.02 -0.49 -8.58
CA ALA A 289 -24.05 0.04 -9.53
C ALA A 289 -22.83 0.63 -8.80
N ALA A 290 -21.65 0.49 -9.39
CA ALA A 290 -20.46 1.22 -8.95
C ALA A 290 -20.72 2.75 -8.98
N PRO A 291 -20.15 3.54 -8.04
CA PRO A 291 -19.08 3.18 -7.10
C PRO A 291 -19.59 2.60 -5.76
N GLY A 292 -20.88 2.28 -5.66
CA GLY A 292 -21.50 1.72 -4.45
C GLY A 292 -21.78 2.77 -3.38
N ARG A 293 -22.42 2.34 -2.28
CA ARG A 293 -22.87 3.21 -1.19
C ARG A 293 -21.81 3.46 -0.11
N TYR A 294 -20.88 2.52 0.12
CA TYR A 294 -19.88 2.64 1.20
C TYR A 294 -18.90 3.79 0.97
N VAL A 295 -18.47 4.02 -0.27
CA VAL A 295 -17.60 5.16 -0.62
C VAL A 295 -18.31 6.52 -0.54
N LYS A 296 -19.64 6.54 -0.39
CA LYS A 296 -20.44 7.76 -0.25
C LYS A 296 -20.73 8.10 1.21
N ALA A 297 -20.31 7.25 2.15
CA ALA A 297 -20.49 7.49 3.56
C ALA A 297 -19.54 8.60 4.02
N LYS A 298 -20.04 9.49 4.88
CA LYS A 298 -19.23 10.52 5.52
C LYS A 298 -18.69 10.01 6.86
N ALA A 299 -17.47 10.43 7.22
CA ALA A 299 -16.89 10.16 8.53
C ALA A 299 -17.67 10.84 9.66
#